data_AF-A0A965FGP0-F1
#
_entry.id   AF-A0A965FGP0-F1
#
_cell.length_a   1.000
_cell.length_b   1.000
_cell.length_c   1.000
_cell.angle_alpha   90.00
_cell.angle_beta   90.00
_cell.angle_gamma   90.00
#
_symmetry.space_group_name_H-M   'P 1'
#
loop_
_entity.id
_entity.type
_entity.pdbx_description
1 polymer ?
#
loop_
_entity_poly.entity_id
_entity_poly.type
_entity_poly.pdbx_seq_one_letter_code
_entity_poly.pdbx_strand_id
1 'polypeptide(L)'
;MNKDKIVQQVVDKYATRSAVGYMKYGTTLDANNKDNYLQHLQEELMDATLYIEKLMEMDRELTRLVKLYPNDAELGAVIRRLVN
;
A
#
# COMPACT_ATOMS: atom_id res chain seq x y z
N MET A 1 24.50 16.66 10.23
CA MET A 1 23.80 16.26 8.98
C MET A 1 22.32 16.16 9.28
N ASN A 2 21.47 16.91 8.59
CA ASN A 2 20.03 16.75 8.72
C ASN A 2 19.64 15.51 7.90
N LYS A 3 19.11 14.46 8.53
CA LYS A 3 18.67 13.26 7.81
C LYS A 3 17.29 13.53 7.20
N ASP A 4 17.09 13.07 5.97
CA ASP A 4 15.78 13.10 5.34
C ASP A 4 14.81 12.23 6.14
N LYS A 5 13.72 12.84 6.64
CA LYS A 5 12.75 12.17 7.49
C LYS A 5 11.99 11.06 6.75
N ILE A 6 11.69 11.24 5.46
CA ILE A 6 10.97 10.24 4.66
C ILE A 6 11.87 9.03 4.45
N VAL A 7 13.14 9.26 4.12
CA VAL A 7 14.13 8.18 3.98
C VAL A 7 14.27 7.41 5.29
N GLN A 8 14.39 8.11 6.42
CA GLN A 8 14.52 7.44 7.73
C GLN A 8 13.28 6.58 8.06
N GLN A 9 12.07 7.06 7.77
CA GLN A 9 10.86 6.27 7.97
C GLN A 9 10.83 5.00 7.12
N VAL A 10 11.32 5.06 5.88
CA VAL A 10 11.42 3.88 5.01
C VAL A 10 12.46 2.89 5.54
N VAL A 11 13.62 3.38 6.01
CA VAL A 11 14.64 2.54 6.67
C VAL A 11 14.06 1.83 7.90
N ASP A 12 13.31 2.54 8.74
CA ASP A 12 12.70 1.96 9.94
C ASP A 12 11.65 0.89 9.58
N LYS A 13 10.89 1.08 8.49
CA LYS A 13 9.97 0.07 7.95
C LYS A 13 10.72 -1.19 7.49
N TYR A 14 11.85 -1.05 6.80
CA TYR A 14 12.67 -2.19 6.40
C TYR A 14 13.21 -2.95 7.62
N ALA A 15 13.72 -2.23 8.63
CA ALA A 15 14.22 -2.84 9.85
C ALA A 15 13.13 -3.63 10.58
N THR A 16 11.93 -3.05 10.71
CA THR A 16 10.77 -3.69 11.34
C THR A 16 10.35 -4.95 10.57
N ARG A 17 10.25 -4.87 9.23
CA ARG A 17 9.91 -6.02 8.39
C ARG A 17 10.95 -7.13 8.50
N SER A 18 12.24 -6.79 8.53
CA SER A 18 13.33 -7.76 8.69
C SER A 18 13.22 -8.50 10.02
N ALA A 19 12.95 -7.79 11.13
CA ALA A 19 12.75 -8.40 12.44
C ALA A 19 11.55 -9.35 12.46
N VAL A 20 10.41 -8.95 11.89
CA VAL A 20 9.22 -9.81 11.77
C VAL A 20 9.50 -11.05 10.91
N GLY A 21 10.18 -10.88 9.77
CA GLY A 21 10.58 -11.99 8.92
C GLY A 21 11.50 -12.97 9.64
N TYR A 22 12.50 -12.48 10.36
CA TYR A 22 13.39 -13.32 11.15
C TYR A 22 12.64 -14.10 12.23
N MET A 23 11.74 -13.44 12.98
CA MET A 23 10.91 -14.13 13.97
C MET A 23 10.01 -15.21 13.35
N LYS A 24 9.51 -14.99 12.13
CA LYS A 24 8.61 -15.92 11.44
C LYS A 24 9.34 -17.11 10.82
N TYR A 25 10.50 -16.89 10.22
CA TYR A 25 11.19 -17.88 9.40
C TYR A 25 12.50 -18.40 10.01
N GLY A 26 12.96 -17.80 11.13
CA GLY A 26 14.20 -18.21 11.81
C GLY A 26 15.48 -17.93 11.03
N THR A 27 15.41 -17.18 9.92
CA THR A 27 16.55 -16.87 9.06
C THR A 27 16.47 -15.44 8.55
N THR A 28 17.62 -14.87 8.17
CA THR A 28 17.70 -13.59 7.47
C THR A 28 17.63 -13.82 5.96
N LEU A 29 17.31 -12.76 5.19
CA LEU A 29 17.35 -12.85 3.73
C LEU A 29 18.75 -13.21 3.22
N ASP A 30 19.79 -12.70 3.86
CA ASP A 30 21.20 -12.98 3.55
C ASP A 30 21.58 -14.45 3.75
N ALA A 31 21.10 -15.09 4.82
CA ALA A 31 21.40 -16.48 5.11
C ALA A 31 20.44 -17.48 4.40
N ASN A 32 19.32 -16.99 3.86
CA ASN A 32 18.34 -17.83 3.20
C ASN A 32 18.72 -18.07 1.74
N ASN A 33 18.73 -19.34 1.32
CA ASN A 33 19.00 -19.74 -0.07
C ASN A 33 17.98 -20.76 -0.60
N LYS A 34 16.84 -20.92 0.09
CA LYS A 34 15.90 -22.02 -0.16
C LYS A 34 14.56 -21.57 -0.76
N ASP A 35 14.25 -20.28 -0.70
CA ASP A 35 12.97 -19.75 -1.15
C ASP A 35 12.95 -19.47 -2.66
N ASN A 36 11.76 -19.55 -3.26
CA ASN A 36 11.54 -19.16 -4.64
C ASN A 36 11.32 -17.64 -4.75
N TYR A 37 12.40 -16.88 -4.59
CA TYR A 37 12.36 -15.41 -4.53
C TYR A 37 11.64 -14.74 -5.71
N LEU A 38 11.84 -15.25 -6.93
CA LEU A 38 11.24 -14.66 -8.12
C LEU A 38 9.73 -14.89 -8.20
N GLN A 39 9.26 -16.07 -7.79
CA GLN A 39 7.82 -16.35 -7.73
C GLN A 39 7.15 -15.48 -6.67
N HIS A 40 7.71 -15.41 -5.46
CA HIS A 40 7.16 -14.56 -4.41
C HIS A 40 7.17 -13.08 -4.79
N LEU A 41 8.23 -12.61 -5.46
CA LEU A 41 8.26 -11.25 -5.99
C LEU A 41 7.16 -11.04 -7.05
N GLN A 42 6.94 -12.00 -7.96
CA GLN A 42 5.86 -11.91 -8.94
C GLN A 42 4.49 -11.81 -8.26
N GLU A 43 4.23 -12.66 -7.26
CA GLU A 43 2.99 -12.65 -6.48
C GLU A 43 2.81 -11.31 -5.76
N GLU A 44 3.83 -10.79 -5.06
CA GLU A 44 3.75 -9.48 -4.40
C GLU A 44 3.54 -8.32 -5.38
N LEU A 45 4.14 -8.38 -6.58
CA LEU A 45 3.90 -7.39 -7.63
C LEU A 45 2.49 -7.47 -8.20
N MET A 46 1.89 -8.66 -8.30
CA MET A 46 0.49 -8.80 -8.67
C MET A 46 -0.43 -8.18 -7.61
N ASP A 47 -0.16 -8.39 -6.32
CA ASP A 47 -0.92 -7.72 -5.25
C ASP A 47 -0.79 -6.20 -5.32
N ALA A 48 0.41 -5.69 -5.65
CA ALA A 48 0.62 -4.26 -5.85
C ALA A 48 -0.21 -3.71 -7.02
N THR A 49 -0.34 -4.44 -8.14
CA THR A 49 -1.17 -3.98 -9.26
C THR A 49 -2.66 -3.96 -8.91
N LEU A 50 -3.13 -4.91 -8.08
CA LEU A 50 -4.50 -4.89 -7.56
C LEU A 50 -4.78 -3.66 -6.70
N TYR A 51 -3.83 -3.26 -5.84
CA TYR A 51 -3.97 -2.02 -5.05
C TYR A 51 -3.98 -0.77 -5.92
N ILE A 52 -3.14 -0.72 -6.95
CA ILE A 52 -3.12 0.40 -7.90
C ILE A 52 -4.46 0.50 -8.64
N GLU A 53 -4.97 -0.61 -9.19
CA GLU A 53 -6.25 -0.59 -9.92
C GLU A 53 -7.39 -0.15 -9.00
N LYS A 54 -7.44 -0.65 -7.76
CA LYS A 54 -8.45 -0.24 -6.78
C LYS A 54 -8.42 1.27 -6.50
N LEU A 55 -7.23 1.84 -6.32
CA LEU A 55 -7.06 3.28 -6.08
C LEU A 55 -7.45 4.10 -7.31
N MET A 56 -7.12 3.63 -8.52
CA MET A 56 -7.53 4.26 -9.77
C MET A 56 -9.06 4.26 -9.94
N GLU A 57 -9.73 3.15 -9.62
CA GLU A 57 -11.19 3.09 -9.63
C GLU A 57 -11.81 4.07 -8.62
N MET A 58 -11.26 4.16 -7.41
CA MET A 58 -11.72 5.09 -6.38
C MET A 58 -11.58 6.56 -6.81
N ASP A 59 -10.47 6.91 -7.45
CA ASP A 59 -10.23 8.27 -7.97
C ASP A 59 -11.22 8.65 -9.09
N ARG A 60 -11.49 7.71 -10.01
CA ARG A 60 -12.50 7.89 -11.06
C ARG A 60 -13.90 8.07 -10.48
N GLU A 61 -14.26 7.29 -9.47
CA GLU A 61 -15.57 7.40 -8.82
C GLU A 61 -15.71 8.73 -8.08
N LEU A 62 -14.67 9.18 -7.36
CA LEU A 62 -14.67 10.51 -6.73
C LEU A 62 -14.89 11.62 -7.76
N THR A 63 -14.17 11.56 -8.89
CA THR A 63 -14.34 12.50 -10.01
C THR A 63 -15.76 12.48 -10.56
N ARG A 64 -16.39 11.30 -10.64
CA ARG A 64 -17.77 11.13 -11.10
C ARG A 64 -18.77 11.77 -10.14
N LEU A 65 -18.62 11.52 -8.84
CA LEU A 65 -19.51 12.04 -7.80
C LEU A 65 -19.48 13.57 -7.73
N VAL A 66 -18.30 14.17 -7.84
CA VAL A 66 -18.14 15.64 -7.89
C VAL A 66 -18.89 16.24 -9.09
N LYS A 67 -18.94 15.54 -10.23
CA LYS A 67 -19.68 15.98 -11.42
C LYS A 67 -21.20 15.80 -11.28
N LEU A 68 -21.65 14.71 -10.64
CA LEU A 68 -23.07 14.39 -10.49
C LEU A 68 -23.74 15.20 -9.38
N TYR A 69 -23.01 15.55 -8.33
CA TYR A 69 -23.51 16.28 -7.16
C TYR A 69 -22.72 17.58 -6.97
N PRO A 70 -23.03 18.64 -7.74
CA PRO A 70 -22.32 19.93 -7.63
C PRO A 70 -22.67 20.69 -6.34
N ASN A 71 -23.64 20.21 -5.55
CA ASN A 71 -23.96 20.75 -4.23
C ASN A 71 -23.22 19.99 -3.13
N ASP A 72 -22.49 20.73 -2.29
CA ASP A 72 -21.63 20.18 -1.23
C ASP A 72 -22.38 19.30 -0.22
N ALA A 73 -23.67 19.57 0.05
CA ALA A 73 -24.45 18.80 1.01
C ALA A 73 -24.83 17.41 0.47
N GLU A 74 -25.25 17.33 -0.79
CA GLU A 74 -25.57 16.07 -1.46
C GLU A 74 -24.31 15.23 -1.69
N LEU A 75 -23.23 15.87 -2.17
CA LEU A 75 -21.92 15.23 -2.33
C LEU A 75 -21.44 14.64 -1.00
N GLY A 76 -21.50 15.42 0.09
CA GLY A 76 -21.12 14.95 1.42
C GLY A 76 -21.97 13.77 1.91
N ALA A 77 -23.27 13.73 1.59
CA ALA A 77 -24.16 12.62 1.95
C ALA A 77 -23.85 11.33 1.16
N VAL A 78 -23.33 11.44 -0.06
CA VAL A 78 -22.92 10.29 -0.88
C VAL A 78 -21.53 9.80 -0.46
N ILE A 79 -20.56 10.70 -0.26
CA ILE A 79 -19.22 10.34 0.20
C ILE A 79 -19.29 9.57 1.53
N ARG A 80 -20.10 10.03 2.50
CA ARG A 80 -20.29 9.34 3.79
C ARG A 80 -20.85 7.91 3.66
N ARG A 81 -21.56 7.57 2.57
CA ARG A 81 -22.05 6.21 2.32
C ARG A 81 -21.00 5.31 1.67
N LEU A 82 -19.94 5.87 1.09
CA LEU A 82 -18.86 5.12 0.44
C LEU A 82 -17.69 4.83 1.39
N VAL A 83 -17.52 5.65 2.42
CA VAL A 83 -16.40 5.54 3.38
C VAL A 83 -16.79 4.93 4.74
N ASN A 84 -18.08 4.72 4.99
CA ASN A 84 -18.62 3.98 6.14
C ASN A 84 -19.03 2.58 5.73
#